data_AF-A0A3E2H9B5-F1
#
_entry.id   AF-A0A3E2H9B5-F1
#
_cell.length_a   1.000
_cell.length_b   1.000
_cell.length_c   1.000
_cell.angle_alpha   90.00
_cell.angle_beta   90.00
_cell.angle_gamma   90.00
#
_symmetry.space_group_name_H-M   'P 1'
#
loop_
_entity.id
_entity.type
_entity.pdbx_description
1 polymer ?
#
loop_
_entity_poly.entity_id
_entity_poly.type
_entity_poly.pdbx_seq_one_letter_code
_entity_poly.pdbx_strand_id
1 'polypeptide(L)' 'MAGFVNRENRVPHYQRLFQQGQQQHIRQWMQTPKSKVLLYPYFALFYGSLTASVYMMSRQVLGYKTWV' A
#
# COMPACT_ATOMS: atom_id res chain seq x y z
N MET A 1 14.98 12.65 23.66
CA MET A 1 14.30 13.60 22.74
C MET A 1 15.30 14.39 21.88
N ALA A 2 16.34 13.75 21.32
CA ALA A 2 17.44 14.46 20.62
C ALA A 2 17.52 14.16 19.10
N GLY A 3 16.49 13.54 18.51
CA GLY A 3 16.49 13.12 17.10
C GLY A 3 16.00 14.17 16.09
N PHE A 4 15.31 15.21 16.55
CA PHE A 4 14.75 16.25 15.68
C PHE A 4 15.61 17.52 15.58
N VAL A 5 16.54 17.72 16.51
CA VAL A 5 17.27 19.00 16.65
C VAL A 5 18.37 19.19 15.60
N ASN A 6 18.98 18.10 15.11
CA ASN A 6 20.09 18.15 14.13
C ASN A 6 19.80 17.41 12.80
N ARG A 7 18.53 17.15 12.48
CA ARG A 7 18.16 16.50 11.21
C ARG A 7 18.02 17.54 10.11
N GLU A 8 18.69 17.31 8.98
CA GLU A 8 18.50 18.13 7.78
C GLU A 8 17.03 18.15 7.35
N ASN A 9 16.51 19.36 7.08
CA ASN A 9 15.13 19.54 6.69
C ASN A 9 14.88 19.00 5.27
N ARG A 10 14.25 17.82 5.18
CA ARG A 10 13.86 17.21 3.90
C ARG A 10 12.48 17.63 3.40
N VAL A 11 11.77 18.51 4.12
CA VAL A 11 10.41 18.94 3.73
C VAL A 11 10.39 19.58 2.33
N PRO A 12 11.29 20.53 1.98
CA PRO A 12 11.29 21.13 0.64
C PRO A 12 11.65 20.12 -0.48
N HIS A 13 12.38 19.05 -0.14
CA HIS A 13 12.67 17.98 -1.09
C HIS A 13 11.39 17.19 -1.43
N TYR A 14 10.65 16.74 -0.41
CA TYR A 14 9.41 16.02 -0.64
C TYR A 14 8.33 16.89 -1.25
N GLN A 15 8.20 18.17 -0.86
CA GLN A 15 7.25 19.10 -1.49
C GLN A 15 7.46 19.20 -3.00
N ARG A 16 8.71 19.36 -3.46
CA ARG A 16 9.04 19.38 -4.90
C ARG A 16 8.69 18.05 -5.57
N LEU A 17 9.02 16.92 -4.94
CA LEU A 17 8.72 15.59 -5.48
C LEU A 17 7.22 15.36 -5.67
N PHE A 18 6.40 15.70 -4.67
CA PHE A 18 4.95 15.51 -4.74
C PHE A 18 4.29 16.50 -5.72
N GLN A 19 4.75 17.75 -5.77
CA GLN A 19 4.26 18.74 -6.74
C GLN A 19 4.59 18.35 -8.19
N GLN A 20 5.79 17.83 -8.45
CA GLN A 20 6.16 17.28 -9.77
C GLN A 20 5.31 16.06 -10.13
N GLY A 21 5.07 15.16 -9.18
CA GLY A 21 4.18 14.00 -9.38
C GLY A 21 2.74 14.41 -9.69
N GLN A 22 2.23 15.48 -9.06
CA GLN A 22 0.91 16.04 -9.35
C GLN A 22 0.83 16.67 -10.76
N GLN A 23 1.86 17.39 -11.19
CA GLN A 23 1.95 17.93 -12.56
C GLN A 23 1.93 16.81 -13.62
N GLN A 24 2.51 15.66 -13.30
CA GLN A 24 2.51 14.47 -14.16
C GLN A 24 1.22 13.63 -14.01
N HIS A 25 0.21 14.11 -13.27
CA HIS A 25 -1.04 13.41 -12.98
C HIS A 25 -0.85 12.00 -12.37
N ILE A 26 0.27 11.78 -11.66
CA ILE A 26 0.52 10.52 -10.97
C ILE A 26 -0.28 10.51 -9.65
N ARG A 27 -0.93 9.38 -9.36
CA ARG A 27 -1.67 9.19 -8.11
C ARG A 27 -0.76 9.40 -6.90
N GLN A 28 -1.22 10.17 -5.91
CA GLN A 28 -0.45 10.56 -4.72
C GLN A 28 0.32 9.39 -4.06
N TRP A 29 -0.33 8.23 -3.97
CA TRP A 29 0.22 7.04 -3.33
C TRP A 29 1.32 6.35 -4.13
N MET A 30 1.49 6.66 -5.42
CA MET A 30 2.45 6.03 -6.35
C MET A 30 3.64 6.95 -6.71
N GLN A 31 3.70 8.17 -6.19
CA GLN A 31 4.67 9.19 -6.61
C GLN A 31 6.12 8.91 -6.16
N THR A 32 6.32 8.08 -5.12
CA THR A 32 7.67 7.79 -4.61
C THR A 32 8.18 6.43 -5.07
N PRO A 33 9.51 6.23 -5.23
CA PRO A 33 10.06 4.91 -5.57
C PRO A 33 9.79 3.86 -4.49
N LYS A 34 9.71 4.28 -3.21
CA LYS A 34 9.38 3.41 -2.08
C LYS A 34 7.91 2.98 -2.07
N SER A 35 7.02 3.76 -2.69
CA SER A 35 5.61 3.40 -2.83
C SER A 35 5.43 2.04 -3.49
N LYS A 36 6.14 1.76 -4.59
CA LYS A 36 6.02 0.47 -5.31
C LYS A 36 6.38 -0.72 -4.43
N VAL A 37 7.45 -0.59 -3.66
CA VAL A 37 7.94 -1.64 -2.75
C VAL A 37 6.94 -1.94 -1.63
N LEU A 38 6.20 -0.92 -1.17
CA LEU A 38 5.17 -1.09 -0.15
C LEU A 38 3.84 -1.59 -0.73
N LEU A 39 3.44 -1.07 -1.89
CA LEU A 39 2.13 -1.31 -2.48
C LEU A 39 2.00 -2.70 -3.11
N TYR A 40 3.03 -3.21 -3.78
CA TYR A 40 2.95 -4.53 -4.40
C TYR A 40 2.71 -5.67 -3.41
N PRO A 41 3.45 -5.80 -2.29
CA PRO A 41 3.13 -6.84 -1.31
C PRO A 41 1.77 -6.58 -0.63
N TYR A 42 1.41 -5.32 -0.39
CA TYR A 42 0.09 -4.98 0.15
C TYR A 42 -1.05 -5.47 -0.75
N PHE A 43 -0.96 -5.23 -2.07
CA PHE A 43 -1.98 -5.69 -3.01
C PHE A 43 -2.04 -7.21 -3.12
N ALA A 44 -0.89 -7.89 -3.13
CA ALA A 44 -0.86 -9.35 -3.14
C ALA A 44 -1.59 -9.95 -1.93
N LEU A 45 -1.33 -9.41 -0.73
CA LEU A 45 -1.98 -9.84 0.50
C LEU A 45 -3.46 -9.47 0.52
N PHE A 46 -3.82 -8.27 0.07
CA PHE A 46 -5.21 -7.80 0.04
C PHE A 46 -6.08 -8.64 -0.90
N TYR A 47 -5.63 -8.87 -2.14
CA TYR A 47 -6.38 -9.71 -3.07
C TYR A 47 -6.36 -11.19 -2.65
N GLY A 48 -5.25 -11.67 -2.09
CA GLY A 48 -5.15 -13.02 -1.54
C GLY A 48 -6.15 -13.26 -0.40
N SER A 49 -6.25 -12.36 0.56
CA SER A 49 -7.19 -12.50 1.69
C SER A 49 -8.64 -12.33 1.25
N LEU A 50 -8.92 -11.42 0.30
CA LEU A 50 -10.25 -11.22 -0.25
C LEU A 50 -10.76 -12.48 -0.96
N THR A 51 -9.95 -13.03 -1.87
CA THR A 51 -10.29 -14.25 -2.62
C THR A 51 -10.45 -15.46 -1.69
N ALA A 52 -9.56 -15.62 -0.70
CA ALA A 52 -9.68 -16.66 0.31
C ALA A 52 -10.98 -16.56 1.13
N SER A 53 -11.36 -15.33 1.52
CA SER A 53 -12.58 -15.08 2.29
C SER A 53 -13.83 -15.42 1.49
N VAL A 54 -13.88 -15.00 0.23
CA VAL A 54 -15.00 -15.32 -0.68
C VAL A 54 -15.07 -16.82 -0.94
N TYR A 55 -13.92 -17.48 -1.14
CA TYR A 55 -13.87 -18.93 -1.33
C TYR A 55 -14.45 -19.71 -0.15
N MET A 56 -14.02 -19.39 1.08
CA MET A 56 -14.53 -20.05 2.28
C MET A 56 -16.01 -19.74 2.52
N MET A 57 -16.45 -18.52 2.23
CA MET A 57 -17.87 -18.15 2.31
C MET A 57 -18.71 -18.99 1.34
N SER A 58 -18.30 -19.12 0.07
CA SER A 58 -19.00 -19.96 -0.91
C SER A 58 -19.04 -21.43 -0.51
N ARG A 59 -17.93 -21.96 0.02
CA ARG A 59 -17.85 -23.34 0.52
C ARG A 59 -18.76 -23.57 1.73
N GLN A 60 -18.85 -22.60 2.63
CA GLN A 60 -19.71 -22.65 3.81
C GLN A 60 -21.19 -22.66 3.43
N VAL A 61 -21.60 -21.91 2.40
CA VAL A 61 -22.97 -21.98 1.85
C VAL A 61 -23.29 -23.37 1.31
N LEU A 62 -22.30 -24.04 0.71
CA LEU A 62 -22.44 -25.41 0.20
C LEU A 62 -22.27 -26.50 1.29
N GLY A 63 -22.07 -26.13 2.56
CA GLY A 63 -21.97 -27.06 3.69
C GLY A 63 -20.56 -27.59 3.98
N TYR A 64 -19.55 -27.21 3.19
CA TYR A 64 -18.15 -27.58 3.45
C TYR A 64 -17.54 -26.69 4.54
N LYS A 65 -17.05 -27.28 5.62
CA LYS A 65 -16.49 -26.56 6.79
C LYS A 65 -14.96 -26.40 6.74
N THR A 66 -14.28 -27.12 5.85
CA THR A 66 -12.82 -27.15 5.73
C THR A 66 -12.33 -26.50 4.44
N TRP A 67 -11.07 -26.08 4.47
CA TRP A 67 -10.39 -25.46 3.33
C TRP A 67 -10.14 -26.44 2.17
N VAL A 68 -9.99 -27.72 2.50
CA VAL A 68 -9.93 -28.86 1.57
C VAL A 68 -11.31 -29.52 1.50
#